data_AF-A0A6P0Y598-F1
#
_entry.id   AF-A0A6P0Y598-F1
#
_cell.length_a   1.000
_cell.length_b   1.000
_cell.length_c   1.000
_cell.angle_alpha   90.00
_cell.angle_beta   90.00
_cell.angle_gamma   90.00
#
_symmetry.space_group_name_H-M   'P 1'
#
loop_
_entity.id
_entity.type
_entity.pdbx_description
1 polymer ?
#
loop_
_entity_poly.entity_id
_entity_poly.type
_entity_poly.pdbx_seq_one_letter_code
_entity_poly.pdbx_strand_id
1 'polypeptide(L)'
;MISSFPNKPSTKLIIFGALVLGSLLEDGTVAAQLGGFISFVEVIYPLLLVYGVGFLVLPLIRYFWVQWQNSKVEVRNQQRQKRVITLNHSDHQLKQKIEYAKKFASETIIGRESLAYTTENSILEQETEQADKIDAEWQKRLNQSDTKE
;
A
#
# COMPACT_ATOMS: atom_id res chain seq x y z
N MET A 1 -6.07 9.13 17.69
CA MET A 1 -6.15 10.44 17.02
C MET A 1 -4.91 10.55 16.14
N ILE A 2 -5.00 10.14 14.87
CA ILE A 2 -3.88 10.17 13.92
C ILE A 2 -4.25 11.16 12.82
N SER A 3 -3.33 12.09 12.65
CA SER A 3 -3.39 13.33 11.92
C SER A 3 -3.27 13.18 10.41
N SER A 4 -3.89 14.13 9.72
CA SER A 4 -3.43 14.75 8.47
C SER A 4 -3.60 13.94 7.18
N PHE A 5 -4.72 14.16 6.50
CA PHE A 5 -4.87 13.87 5.07
C PHE A 5 -4.11 14.92 4.24
N PRO A 6 -3.48 14.53 3.12
CA PRO A 6 -2.58 15.38 2.35
C PRO A 6 -3.27 16.59 1.71
N ASN A 7 -2.53 17.70 1.64
CA ASN A 7 -2.90 18.97 1.01
C ASN A 7 -3.60 18.76 -0.35
N LYS A 8 -4.87 19.17 -0.43
CA LYS A 8 -5.57 19.34 -1.71
C LYS A 8 -4.89 20.50 -2.46
N PRO A 9 -4.36 20.29 -3.67
CA PRO A 9 -3.71 21.38 -4.41
C PRO A 9 -4.73 22.51 -4.64
N SER A 10 -4.32 23.72 -4.28
CA SER A 10 -5.11 24.95 -4.35
C SER A 10 -5.47 25.29 -5.80
N THR A 11 -6.58 24.73 -6.29
CA THR A 11 -7.15 25.01 -7.63
C THR A 11 -7.45 26.50 -7.85
N LYS A 12 -7.49 27.30 -6.79
CA LYS A 12 -7.64 28.76 -6.83
C LYS A 12 -6.52 29.47 -7.60
N LEU A 13 -5.28 28.97 -7.56
CA LEU A 13 -4.14 29.60 -8.23
C LEU A 13 -4.23 29.44 -9.77
N ILE A 14 -4.74 28.30 -10.23
CA ILE A 14 -4.90 28.00 -11.67
C ILE A 14 -5.98 28.89 -12.28
N ILE A 15 -7.09 29.10 -11.56
CA ILE A 15 -8.21 29.95 -12.04
C ILE A 15 -7.80 31.42 -12.09
N PHE A 16 -7.08 31.91 -11.06
CA PHE A 16 -6.57 33.28 -11.05
C PHE A 16 -5.56 33.52 -12.18
N GLY A 17 -4.62 32.58 -12.38
CA GLY A 17 -3.67 32.65 -13.49
C GLY A 17 -4.35 32.65 -14.87
N ALA A 18 -5.41 31.85 -15.05
CA ALA A 18 -6.16 31.81 -16.31
C ALA A 18 -6.90 33.13 -16.63
N LEU A 19 -7.45 33.81 -15.62
CA LEU A 19 -8.12 35.10 -15.80
C LEU A 19 -7.17 36.22 -16.19
N VAL A 20 -6.00 36.29 -15.56
CA VAL A 20 -4.97 37.29 -15.89
C VAL A 20 -4.41 37.05 -17.29
N LEU A 21 -4.15 35.79 -17.67
CA LEU A 21 -3.74 35.47 -19.04
C LEU A 21 -4.80 35.90 -20.06
N GLY A 22 -6.08 35.63 -19.78
CA GLY A 22 -7.20 36.04 -20.62
C GLY A 22 -7.23 37.54 -20.88
N SER A 23 -7.03 38.37 -19.85
CA SER A 23 -7.04 39.83 -19.99
C SER A 23 -5.85 40.39 -20.77
N LEU A 24 -4.70 39.71 -20.78
CA LEU A 24 -3.54 40.14 -21.58
C LEU A 24 -3.64 39.78 -23.07
N LEU A 25 -4.42 38.75 -23.41
CA LEU A 25 -4.64 38.32 -24.80
C LEU A 25 -5.69 39.16 -25.53
N GLU A 26 -6.54 39.88 -24.78
CA GLU A 26 -7.62 40.73 -25.32
C GLU A 26 -7.10 42.06 -25.89
N ASP A 27 -5.93 42.53 -25.43
CA ASP A 27 -5.25 43.70 -25.99
C ASP A 27 -4.63 43.36 -27.37
N GLY A 28 -5.42 43.55 -28.42
CA GLY A 28 -5.11 43.25 -29.82
C GLY A 28 -3.91 43.98 -30.46
N THR A 29 -3.11 44.71 -29.66
CA THR A 29 -1.86 45.35 -30.10
C THR A 29 -0.78 44.33 -30.47
N VAL A 30 -0.85 43.13 -29.91
CA VAL A 30 0.11 42.03 -30.13
C VAL A 30 -0.12 41.33 -31.49
N ALA A 31 -1.35 41.33 -32.01
CA ALA A 31 -1.70 40.63 -33.24
C ALA A 31 -1.12 41.26 -34.52
N ALA A 32 -0.94 42.59 -34.56
CA ALA A 32 -0.51 43.32 -35.76
C ALA A 32 0.99 43.20 -36.08
N GLN A 33 1.84 42.92 -35.08
CA GLN A 33 3.30 42.77 -35.27
C GLN A 33 3.75 41.31 -35.46
N LEU A 34 2.86 40.34 -35.25
CA LEU A 34 3.20 38.93 -35.12
C LEU A 34 2.72 38.05 -36.28
N GLY A 35 2.37 38.60 -37.44
CA GLY A 35 1.75 37.83 -38.55
C GLY A 35 2.46 36.50 -38.91
N GLY A 36 3.79 36.48 -38.94
CA GLY A 36 4.56 35.24 -39.15
C GLY A 36 4.63 34.32 -37.93
N PHE A 37 4.61 34.88 -36.72
CA PHE A 37 4.56 34.14 -35.46
C PHE A 37 3.19 33.48 -35.24
N ILE A 38 2.10 34.13 -35.61
CA ILE A 38 0.74 33.55 -35.60
C ILE A 38 0.68 32.27 -36.42
N SER A 39 1.29 32.27 -37.62
CA SER A 39 1.33 31.09 -38.50
C SER A 39 2.17 29.96 -37.90
N PHE A 40 3.27 30.29 -37.23
CA PHE A 40 4.08 29.30 -36.52
C PHE A 40 3.34 28.68 -35.32
N VAL A 41 2.65 29.51 -34.54
CA VAL A 41 1.85 29.07 -33.39
C VAL A 41 0.73 28.15 -33.87
N GLU A 42 0.04 28.46 -34.97
CA GLU A 42 -1.02 27.64 -35.54
C GLU A 42 -0.57 26.20 -35.84
N VAL A 43 0.67 26.02 -36.32
CA VAL A 43 1.24 24.70 -36.61
C VAL A 43 1.55 23.89 -35.35
N ILE A 44 2.10 24.52 -34.30
CA ILE A 44 2.50 23.82 -33.06
C ILE A 44 1.38 23.74 -32.02
N TYR A 45 0.35 24.58 -32.14
CA TYR A 45 -0.80 24.64 -31.25
C TYR A 45 -1.51 23.29 -31.05
N PRO A 46 -1.86 22.49 -32.08
CA PRO A 46 -2.52 21.21 -31.85
C PRO A 46 -1.65 20.23 -31.04
N LEU A 47 -0.33 20.24 -31.23
CA LEU A 47 0.60 19.42 -30.45
C LEU A 47 0.61 19.86 -28.97
N LEU A 48 0.71 21.17 -28.72
CA LEU A 48 0.67 21.74 -27.38
C LEU A 48 -0.68 21.50 -26.71
N LEU A 49 -1.78 21.56 -27.45
CA LEU A 49 -3.13 21.29 -26.97
C LEU A 49 -3.24 19.85 -26.51
N VAL A 50 -2.86 18.87 -27.36
CA VAL A 50 -2.87 17.45 -26.98
C VAL A 50 -2.00 17.20 -25.76
N TYR A 51 -0.80 17.80 -25.72
CA TYR A 51 0.11 17.67 -24.58
C TYR A 51 -0.49 18.26 -23.29
N GLY A 52 -1.02 19.49 -23.35
CA GLY A 52 -1.62 20.16 -22.20
C GLY A 52 -2.87 19.44 -21.67
N VAL A 53 -3.74 19.00 -22.58
CA VAL A 53 -4.91 18.19 -22.23
C VAL A 53 -4.47 16.86 -21.63
N GLY A 54 -3.52 16.16 -22.24
CA GLY A 54 -2.98 14.91 -21.71
C GLY A 54 -2.37 15.07 -20.32
N PHE A 55 -1.62 16.15 -20.10
CA PHE A 55 -1.00 16.48 -18.82
C PHE A 55 -2.03 16.68 -17.69
N LEU A 56 -3.23 17.21 -17.98
CA LEU A 56 -4.31 17.29 -17.01
C LEU A 56 -5.14 16.00 -16.91
N VAL A 57 -5.50 15.40 -18.04
CA VAL A 57 -6.45 14.29 -18.12
C VAL A 57 -5.85 13.00 -17.55
N LEU A 58 -4.58 12.71 -17.82
CA LEU A 58 -3.91 11.51 -17.30
C LEU A 58 -3.92 11.42 -15.76
N PRO A 59 -3.45 12.45 -15.01
CA PRO A 59 -3.49 12.39 -13.56
C PRO A 59 -4.92 12.41 -13.02
N LEU A 60 -5.88 13.07 -13.68
CA LEU A 60 -7.30 13.03 -13.28
C LEU A 60 -7.88 11.62 -13.38
N ILE A 61 -7.74 10.97 -14.54
CA ILE A 61 -8.21 9.59 -14.73
C ILE A 61 -7.57 8.66 -13.70
N ARG A 62 -6.24 8.75 -13.53
CA ARG A 62 -5.52 7.94 -12.53
C ARG A 62 -6.05 8.18 -11.12
N TYR A 63 -6.26 9.44 -10.75
CA TYR A 63 -6.78 9.81 -9.43
C TYR A 63 -8.15 9.19 -9.18
N PHE A 64 -9.09 9.33 -10.13
CA PHE A 64 -10.42 8.72 -10.00
C PHE A 64 -10.37 7.20 -9.95
N TRP A 65 -9.52 6.56 -10.76
CA TRP A 65 -9.35 5.11 -10.76
C TRP A 65 -8.83 4.58 -9.41
N VAL A 66 -7.77 5.19 -8.89
CA VAL A 66 -7.18 4.84 -7.59
C VAL A 66 -8.19 5.07 -6.47
N GLN A 67 -8.90 6.20 -6.49
CA GLN A 67 -9.91 6.52 -5.49
C GLN A 67 -11.07 5.51 -5.48
N TRP A 68 -11.53 5.10 -6.66
CA TRP A 68 -12.58 4.10 -6.79
C TRP A 68 -12.14 2.75 -6.24
N GLN A 69 -10.94 2.30 -6.59
CA GLN A 69 -10.39 1.05 -6.05
C GLN A 69 -10.19 1.12 -4.54
N ASN A 70 -9.69 2.24 -4.02
CA ASN A 70 -9.46 2.45 -2.60
C ASN A 70 -10.76 2.55 -1.79
N SER A 71 -11.89 2.91 -2.40
CA SER A 71 -13.18 2.96 -1.72
C SER A 71 -13.57 1.61 -1.09
N LYS A 72 -13.29 0.49 -1.79
CA LYS A 72 -13.55 -0.86 -1.26
C LYS A 72 -12.65 -1.19 -0.05
N VAL A 73 -11.42 -0.70 -0.06
CA VAL A 73 -10.45 -0.89 1.03
C VAL A 73 -10.85 -0.04 2.23
N GLU A 74 -11.29 1.20 2.00
CA GLU A 74 -11.72 2.14 3.03
C GLU A 74 -12.89 1.59 3.84
N VAL A 75 -13.91 1.02 3.19
CA VAL A 75 -15.05 0.40 3.89
C VAL A 75 -14.61 -0.72 4.84
N ARG A 76 -13.69 -1.58 4.38
CA ARG A 76 -13.15 -2.68 5.20
C ARG A 76 -12.29 -2.16 6.35
N ASN A 77 -11.49 -1.12 6.11
CA ASN A 77 -10.68 -0.49 7.13
C ASN A 77 -11.54 0.17 8.20
N GLN A 78 -12.61 0.86 7.82
CA GLN A 78 -13.57 1.42 8.76
C GLN A 78 -14.24 0.34 9.62
N GLN A 79 -14.60 -0.80 9.05
CA GLN A 79 -15.12 -1.93 9.83
C GLN A 79 -14.09 -2.48 10.82
N ARG A 80 -12.82 -2.62 10.41
CA ARG A 80 -11.73 -3.04 11.30
C ARG A 80 -11.51 -2.04 12.44
N GLN A 81 -11.51 -0.75 12.14
CA GLN A 81 -11.38 0.31 13.14
C GLN A 81 -12.55 0.29 14.14
N LYS A 82 -13.80 0.17 13.67
CA LYS A 82 -14.97 0.04 14.56
C LYS A 82 -14.84 -1.16 15.51
N ARG A 83 -14.41 -2.32 15.00
CA ARG A 83 -14.17 -3.52 15.82
C ARG A 83 -13.08 -3.30 16.87
N VAL A 84 -11.97 -2.68 16.50
CA VAL A 84 -10.88 -2.35 17.45
C VAL A 84 -11.38 -1.39 18.53
N ILE A 85 -12.16 -0.38 18.18
CA ILE A 85 -12.74 0.56 19.14
C ILE A 85 -13.66 -0.19 20.12
N THR A 86 -14.55 -1.06 19.63
CA THR A 86 -15.40 -1.90 20.50
C THR A 86 -14.56 -2.80 21.41
N LEU A 87 -13.53 -3.46 20.89
CA LEU A 87 -12.61 -4.31 21.65
C LEU A 87 -11.85 -3.54 22.74
N ASN A 88 -11.42 -2.30 22.47
CA ASN A 88 -10.75 -1.46 23.46
C ASN A 88 -11.68 -1.00 24.59
N HIS A 89 -12.97 -0.84 24.31
CA HIS A 89 -14.01 -0.53 25.30
C HIS A 89 -14.59 -1.77 25.98
N SER A 90 -14.07 -2.97 25.70
CA SER A 90 -14.66 -4.24 26.15
C SER A 90 -14.30 -4.63 27.59
N ASP A 91 -15.20 -5.45 28.13
CA ASP A 91 -15.23 -6.08 29.46
C ASP A 91 -13.90 -6.76 29.86
N HIS A 92 -13.61 -6.76 31.16
CA HIS A 92 -12.35 -7.19 31.77
C HIS A 92 -12.00 -8.65 31.45
N GLN A 93 -13.02 -9.51 31.27
CA GLN A 93 -12.86 -10.90 30.88
C GLN A 93 -12.27 -11.07 29.47
N LEU A 94 -12.64 -10.19 28.52
CA LEU A 94 -12.13 -10.27 27.15
C LEU A 94 -10.65 -9.88 27.08
N LYS A 95 -10.25 -8.86 27.85
CA LYS A 95 -8.84 -8.45 27.98
C LYS A 95 -7.98 -9.59 28.51
N GLN A 96 -8.45 -10.31 29.53
CA GLN A 96 -7.74 -11.47 30.09
C GLN A 96 -7.54 -12.59 29.06
N LYS A 97 -8.56 -12.90 28.25
CA LYS A 97 -8.45 -13.90 27.18
C LYS A 97 -7.45 -13.49 26.10
N ILE A 98 -7.43 -12.21 25.72
CA ILE A 98 -6.48 -11.68 24.73
C ILE A 98 -5.04 -11.72 25.26
N GLU A 99 -4.82 -11.30 26.51
CA GLU A 99 -3.49 -11.39 27.16
C GLU A 99 -3.01 -12.83 27.27
N TYR A 100 -3.90 -13.78 27.59
CA TYR A 100 -3.56 -15.20 27.61
C TYR A 100 -3.18 -15.71 26.21
N ALA A 101 -3.97 -15.39 25.18
CA ALA A 101 -3.69 -15.77 23.79
C ALA A 101 -2.36 -15.18 23.27
N LYS A 102 -2.00 -13.97 23.71
CA LYS A 102 -0.74 -13.32 23.33
C LYS A 102 0.50 -14.10 23.80
N LYS A 103 0.41 -14.79 24.94
CA LYS A 103 1.50 -15.67 25.41
C LYS A 103 1.78 -16.79 24.40
N PHE A 104 0.74 -17.47 23.92
CA PHE A 104 0.87 -18.50 22.88
C PHE A 104 1.40 -17.96 21.55
N ALA A 105 1.06 -16.72 21.18
CA ALA A 105 1.57 -16.10 19.96
C ALA A 105 3.08 -15.77 20.02
N SER A 106 3.62 -15.51 21.22
CA SER A 106 5.07 -15.32 21.41
C SER A 106 5.86 -16.63 21.49
N GLU A 107 5.18 -17.76 21.72
CA GLU A 107 5.83 -19.01 22.11
C GLU A 107 6.33 -19.84 20.91
N THR A 108 5.92 -19.57 19.68
CA THR A 108 6.27 -20.47 18.56
C THR A 108 6.36 -19.77 17.20
N ILE A 109 7.59 -19.40 16.83
CA ILE A 109 7.96 -19.11 15.44
C ILE A 109 8.63 -20.39 14.91
N ILE A 110 7.89 -21.21 14.18
CA ILE A 110 8.47 -22.37 13.48
C ILE A 110 9.05 -21.87 12.16
N GLY A 111 10.38 -21.78 12.09
CA GLY A 111 11.13 -21.47 10.87
C GLY A 111 11.20 -22.67 9.93
N ARG A 112 11.58 -22.44 8.68
CA ARG A 112 11.67 -23.53 7.67
C ARG A 112 12.70 -24.59 8.07
N GLU A 113 13.73 -24.17 8.79
CA GLU A 113 14.79 -24.99 9.36
C GLU A 113 14.37 -25.81 10.60
N SER A 114 13.23 -25.47 11.23
CA SER A 114 12.69 -26.18 12.39
C SER A 114 11.46 -27.05 12.06
N LEU A 115 11.17 -27.27 10.77
CA LEU A 115 10.09 -28.13 10.31
C LEU A 115 10.58 -29.57 10.15
N ALA A 116 10.01 -30.48 10.94
CA ALA A 116 10.20 -31.92 10.76
C ALA A 116 9.55 -32.43 9.47
N TYR A 117 8.42 -31.83 9.08
CA TYR A 117 7.69 -32.17 7.85
C TYR A 117 7.21 -30.90 7.14
N THR A 118 7.36 -30.84 5.81
CA THR A 118 6.81 -29.78 4.97
C THR A 118 5.96 -30.37 3.84
N THR A 119 4.93 -29.62 3.41
CA THR A 119 4.07 -30.00 2.29
C THR A 119 4.70 -29.69 0.92
N GLU A 120 5.82 -28.96 0.91
CA GLU A 120 6.49 -28.57 -0.33
C GLU A 120 7.32 -29.71 -0.94
N ASN A 121 7.78 -30.65 -0.10
CA ASN A 121 8.64 -31.76 -0.50
C ASN A 121 7.94 -33.11 -0.27
N SER A 122 8.36 -34.13 -1.00
CA SER A 122 7.85 -35.50 -0.83
C SER A 122 8.33 -36.08 0.51
N ILE A 123 7.48 -36.89 1.16
CA ILE A 123 7.76 -37.53 2.46
C ILE A 123 9.07 -38.34 2.41
N LEU A 124 9.29 -39.09 1.33
CA LEU A 124 10.49 -39.92 1.16
C LEU A 124 11.77 -39.09 1.06
N GLU A 125 11.71 -37.98 0.34
CA GLU A 125 12.85 -37.06 0.16
C GLU A 125 13.20 -36.39 1.50
N GLN A 126 12.18 -35.98 2.24
CA GLN A 126 12.34 -35.35 3.55
C GLN A 126 12.87 -36.32 4.63
N GLU A 127 12.43 -37.58 4.63
CA GLU A 127 12.97 -38.60 5.54
C GLU A 127 14.46 -38.84 5.27
N THR A 128 14.88 -38.88 4.01
CA THR A 128 16.30 -39.04 3.66
C THR A 128 17.15 -37.83 4.06
N GLU A 129 16.65 -36.60 3.86
CA GLU A 129 17.39 -35.37 4.21
C GLU A 129 17.45 -35.11 5.73
N GLN A 130 16.48 -35.63 6.49
CA GLN A 130 16.37 -35.39 7.92
C GLN A 130 16.80 -36.58 8.79
N ALA A 131 17.09 -37.75 8.20
CA ALA A 131 17.49 -38.97 8.92
C ALA A 131 18.60 -38.73 9.96
N ASP A 132 19.70 -38.09 9.56
CA ASP A 132 20.84 -37.80 10.45
C ASP A 132 20.46 -36.92 11.64
N LYS A 133 19.56 -35.94 11.44
CA LYS A 133 19.10 -35.04 12.50
C LYS A 133 18.17 -35.76 13.47
N ILE A 134 17.29 -36.59 12.93
CA ILE A 134 16.34 -37.40 13.71
C ILE A 134 17.13 -38.39 14.57
N ASP A 135 18.12 -39.09 14.01
CA ASP A 135 18.98 -40.03 14.74
C ASP A 135 19.76 -39.35 15.87
N ALA A 136 20.33 -38.17 15.61
CA ALA A 136 21.03 -37.39 16.63
C ALA A 136 20.09 -36.95 17.78
N GLU A 137 18.85 -36.59 17.48
CA GLU A 137 17.84 -36.25 18.49
C GLU A 137 17.43 -37.48 19.32
N TRP A 138 17.24 -38.64 18.68
CA TRP A 138 16.94 -39.90 19.36
C TRP A 138 18.06 -40.31 20.32
N GLN A 139 19.32 -40.25 19.88
CA GLN A 139 20.46 -40.53 20.76
C GLN A 139 20.51 -39.60 21.97
N LYS A 140 20.24 -38.30 21.77
CA LYS A 140 20.17 -37.33 22.86
C LYS A 140 19.06 -37.68 23.86
N ARG A 141 17.88 -38.09 23.38
CA ARG A 141 16.74 -38.47 24.23
C ARG A 141 17.02 -39.76 25.01
N LEU A 142 17.62 -40.78 24.38
CA LEU A 142 18.02 -42.03 25.02
C LEU A 142 19.05 -41.79 26.14
N ASN A 143 20.08 -40.99 25.85
CA ASN A 143 21.08 -40.64 26.85
C ASN A 143 20.47 -39.87 28.03
N GLN A 144 19.50 -38.99 27.77
CA GLN A 144 18.80 -38.23 28.81
C GLN A 144 17.84 -39.08 29.66
N SER A 145 17.23 -40.13 29.10
CA SER A 145 16.43 -41.08 29.89
C SER A 145 17.31 -41.96 30.77
N ASP A 146 18.50 -42.34 30.31
CA ASP A 146 19.45 -43.15 31.08
C ASP A 146 20.12 -42.38 32.23
N THR A 147 20.19 -41.04 32.16
CA THR A 147 20.79 -40.22 33.24
C THR A 147 19.85 -39.91 34.40
N LYS A 148 18.59 -40.39 34.37
CA LYS A 148 17.55 -40.08 35.37
C LYS A 148 17.20 -41.26 36.30
N GLU A 149 17.97 -42.34 36.27
CA GLU A 149 18.01 -43.37 37.32
C GLU A 149 19.27 -43.21 38.18
#